data_AF-A0A1N6ZWZ3-F1
#
_entry.id   AF-A0A1N6ZWZ3-F1
#
_cell.length_a   1.000
_cell.length_b   1.000
_cell.length_c   1.000
_cell.angle_alpha   90.00
_cell.angle_beta   90.00
_cell.angle_gamma   90.00
#
_symmetry.space_group_name_H-M   'P 1'
#
loop_
_entity.id
_entity.type
_entity.pdbx_description
1 polymer ?
#
loop_
_entity_poly.entity_id
_entity_poly.type
_entity_poly.pdbx_seq_one_letter_code
_entity_poly.pdbx_strand_id
1 'polypeptide(L)'
;MIFLAFAAPGAPAGLEVLTLATLAGSFGLVAGEGEPMPVGQLRPLAHVIARLAGLYGQTFVMVETSKPQEVLRLGGGGRLLLANITLGPQSLHLPSRPQCITRIGFEGAALPAQGTVMLQPYDCVEIVL
;
A
#
# COMPACT_ATOMS: atom_id res chain seq x y z
N MET A 1 9.31 -4.03 -0.79
CA MET A 1 8.75 -5.02 0.16
C MET A 1 7.22 -4.85 0.13
N ILE A 2 6.47 -5.82 -0.41
CA ILE A 2 5.09 -5.59 -0.89
C ILE A 2 4.10 -6.35 0.02
N PHE A 3 3.65 -5.72 1.10
CA PHE A 3 2.69 -6.34 2.01
C PHE A 3 1.22 -6.09 1.66
N LEU A 4 0.94 -5.06 0.84
CA LEU A 4 -0.39 -4.89 0.25
C LEU A 4 -0.80 -6.14 -0.55
N ALA A 5 0.19 -6.88 -1.06
CA ALA A 5 -0.03 -8.10 -1.80
C ALA A 5 -0.64 -9.25 -1.01
N PHE A 6 -0.52 -9.24 0.31
CA PHE A 6 -1.15 -10.24 1.16
C PHE A 6 -2.63 -9.91 1.44
N ALA A 7 -2.99 -8.62 1.51
CA ALA A 7 -4.34 -8.20 1.88
C ALA A 7 -5.27 -8.00 0.67
N ALA A 8 -4.75 -7.43 -0.42
CA ALA A 8 -5.57 -7.02 -1.56
C ALA A 8 -6.33 -8.17 -2.25
N PRO A 9 -5.76 -9.38 -2.45
CA PRO A 9 -6.50 -10.49 -3.06
C PRO A 9 -7.66 -11.01 -2.20
N GLY A 10 -7.56 -10.89 -0.86
CA GLY A 10 -8.58 -11.38 0.07
C GLY A 10 -9.73 -10.40 0.31
N ALA A 11 -9.54 -9.11 0.09
CA ALA A 11 -10.56 -8.10 0.38
C ALA A 11 -11.88 -8.28 -0.41
N PRO A 12 -11.86 -8.59 -1.73
CA PRO A 12 -13.10 -8.89 -2.46
C PRO A 12 -13.79 -10.18 -1.99
N ALA A 13 -13.04 -11.08 -1.35
CA ALA A 13 -13.53 -12.36 -0.83
C ALA A 13 -14.09 -12.26 0.60
N GLY A 14 -14.26 -11.04 1.14
CA GLY A 14 -14.80 -10.82 2.48
C GLY A 14 -13.79 -11.08 3.60
N LEU A 15 -12.50 -10.79 3.40
CA LEU A 15 -11.49 -10.88 4.46
C LEU A 15 -11.90 -10.05 5.68
N GLU A 16 -12.31 -10.73 6.76
CA GLU A 16 -12.80 -10.07 7.99
C GLU A 16 -11.66 -9.66 8.93
N VAL A 17 -10.57 -10.44 8.96
CA VAL A 17 -9.46 -10.24 9.90
C VAL A 17 -8.11 -10.55 9.23
N LEU A 18 -7.16 -9.62 9.37
CA LEU A 18 -5.75 -9.84 9.08
C LEU A 18 -4.96 -9.79 10.39
N THR A 19 -4.50 -10.94 10.88
CA THR A 19 -3.71 -11.01 12.12
C THR A 19 -2.22 -10.90 11.82
N LEU A 20 -1.56 -9.98 12.49
CA LEU A 20 -0.11 -9.85 12.47
C LEU A 20 0.54 -11.00 13.24
N ALA A 21 1.53 -11.65 12.64
CA ALA A 21 2.21 -12.78 13.26
C ALA A 21 3.09 -12.35 14.46
N THR A 22 3.86 -11.25 14.32
CA THR A 22 4.69 -10.72 15.41
C THR A 22 4.83 -9.19 15.34
N LEU A 23 4.99 -8.54 16.49
CA LEU A 23 5.31 -7.10 16.55
C LEU A 23 6.81 -6.83 16.38
N ALA A 24 7.66 -7.72 16.89
CA ALA A 24 9.12 -7.64 16.82
C ALA A 24 9.73 -8.93 16.24
N GLY A 25 11.05 -8.93 16.02
CA GLY A 25 11.78 -10.05 15.40
C GLY A 25 11.88 -9.94 13.88
N SER A 26 12.36 -10.98 13.20
CA SER A 26 12.70 -10.94 11.77
C SER A 26 11.54 -10.53 10.85
N PHE A 27 10.29 -10.81 11.25
CA PHE A 27 9.08 -10.41 10.50
C PHE A 27 8.22 -9.38 11.25
N GLY A 28 8.75 -8.81 12.34
CA GLY A 28 8.06 -7.79 13.12
C GLY A 28 7.92 -6.45 12.39
N LEU A 29 7.18 -5.54 13.01
CA LEU A 29 6.98 -4.17 12.55
C LEU A 29 8.07 -3.21 13.00
N VAL A 30 8.81 -3.55 14.06
CA VAL A 30 9.86 -2.70 14.63
C VAL A 30 11.22 -3.28 14.26
N ALA A 31 12.13 -2.42 13.79
CA ALA A 31 13.48 -2.80 13.45
C ALA A 31 14.31 -3.13 14.70
N GLY A 32 15.00 -4.26 14.66
CA GLY A 32 15.99 -4.69 15.66
C GLY A 32 17.42 -4.32 15.27
N GLU A 33 18.37 -4.80 16.07
CA GLU A 33 19.80 -4.57 15.82
C GLU A 33 20.29 -5.24 14.53
N GLY A 34 21.20 -4.58 13.81
CA GLY A 34 21.82 -5.11 12.60
C GLY A 34 20.97 -4.97 11.32
N GLU A 35 19.84 -4.28 11.38
CA GLU A 35 18.98 -4.02 10.22
C GLU A 35 19.36 -2.73 9.47
N PRO A 36 18.99 -2.60 8.17
CA PRO A 36 19.17 -1.36 7.42
C PRO A 36 18.41 -0.15 7.99
N MET A 37 17.38 -0.40 8.78
CA MET A 37 16.56 0.61 9.43
C MET A 37 17.05 0.82 10.87
N PRO A 38 17.10 2.06 11.41
CA PRO A 38 17.55 2.28 12.78
C PRO A 38 16.74 1.48 13.79
N VAL A 39 17.42 0.97 14.83
CA VAL A 39 16.79 0.19 15.89
C VAL A 39 15.63 0.97 16.53
N GLY A 40 14.50 0.31 16.72
CA GLY A 40 13.30 0.90 17.30
C GLY A 40 12.42 1.68 16.32
N GLN A 41 12.86 1.89 15.07
CA GLN A 41 12.02 2.50 14.02
C GLN A 41 10.98 1.51 13.49
N LEU A 42 9.87 2.06 13.01
CA LEU A 42 8.87 1.30 12.28
C LEU A 42 9.42 0.90 10.90
N ARG A 43 9.37 -0.39 10.61
CA ARG A 43 9.66 -0.92 9.28
C ARG A 43 8.58 -0.47 8.28
N PRO A 44 8.88 -0.46 6.97
CA PRO A 44 7.93 -0.11 5.91
C PRO A 44 6.57 -0.82 6.01
N LEU A 45 6.55 -2.06 6.51
CA LEU A 45 5.34 -2.84 6.74
C LEU A 45 4.34 -2.16 7.68
N ALA A 46 4.80 -1.56 8.76
CA ALA A 46 3.93 -0.92 9.75
C ALA A 46 3.06 0.17 9.09
N HIS A 47 3.63 0.91 8.13
CA HIS A 47 2.91 1.94 7.39
C HIS A 47 1.84 1.35 6.46
N VAL A 48 2.11 0.21 5.81
CA VAL A 48 1.11 -0.49 5.00
C VAL A 48 -0.07 -0.93 5.86
N ILE A 49 0.20 -1.48 7.04
CA ILE A 49 -0.85 -1.93 7.97
C ILE A 49 -1.66 -0.76 8.50
N ALA A 50 -1.01 0.36 8.84
CA ALA A 50 -1.71 1.57 9.25
C ALA A 50 -2.67 2.09 8.15
N ARG A 51 -2.28 2.01 6.87
CA ARG A 51 -3.16 2.40 5.75
C ARG A 51 -4.30 1.42 5.52
N LEU A 52 -4.05 0.11 5.63
CA LEU A 52 -5.10 -0.90 5.59
C LEU A 52 -6.11 -0.71 6.73
N ALA A 53 -5.64 -0.48 7.95
CA ALA A 53 -6.49 -0.17 9.09
C ALA A 53 -7.31 1.11 8.88
N GLY A 54 -6.76 2.10 8.15
CA GLY A 54 -7.48 3.31 7.76
C GLY A 54 -8.66 3.10 6.80
N LEU A 55 -8.78 1.92 6.19
CA LEU A 55 -9.94 1.51 5.38
C LEU A 55 -10.96 0.70 6.18
N TYR A 56 -10.67 0.37 7.44
CA TYR A 56 -11.59 -0.39 8.28
C TYR A 56 -12.93 0.33 8.44
N GLY A 57 -14.03 -0.43 8.36
CA GLY A 57 -15.40 0.09 8.45
C GLY A 57 -15.86 0.90 7.22
N GLN A 58 -15.00 1.07 6.20
CA GLN A 58 -15.40 1.70 4.95
C GLN A 58 -16.00 0.68 3.98
N THR A 59 -16.97 1.11 3.17
CA THR A 59 -17.47 0.30 2.07
C THR A 59 -16.34 0.06 1.06
N PHE A 60 -15.99 -1.20 0.86
CA PHE A 60 -15.00 -1.60 -0.12
C PHE A 60 -15.51 -1.28 -1.54
N VAL A 61 -14.65 -0.67 -2.35
CA VAL A 61 -14.96 -0.37 -3.76
C VAL A 61 -14.01 -1.17 -4.64
N MET A 62 -14.60 -1.87 -5.61
CA MET A 62 -13.82 -2.50 -6.65
C MET A 62 -13.18 -1.43 -7.53
N VAL A 63 -11.85 -1.37 -7.49
CA VAL A 63 -11.04 -0.50 -8.34
C VAL A 63 -10.79 -1.25 -9.64
N GLU A 64 -10.94 -0.64 -10.82
CA GLU A 64 -10.58 -1.28 -12.10
C GLU A 64 -9.13 -0.95 -12.52
N THR A 65 -8.48 -1.83 -13.28
CA THR A 65 -7.09 -1.71 -13.76
C THR A 65 -6.96 -2.57 -15.01
N SER A 66 -6.21 -2.07 -15.99
CA SER A 66 -5.88 -2.80 -17.20
C SER A 66 -4.91 -3.96 -16.96
N LYS A 67 -4.15 -3.93 -15.85
CA LYS A 67 -3.10 -4.90 -15.54
C LYS A 67 -3.21 -5.44 -14.10
N PRO A 68 -4.26 -6.23 -13.79
CA PRO A 68 -4.53 -6.70 -12.43
C PRO A 68 -3.47 -7.66 -11.87
N GLN A 69 -2.65 -8.27 -12.74
CA GLN A 69 -1.55 -9.16 -12.35
C GLN A 69 -0.22 -8.40 -12.10
N GLU A 70 -0.17 -7.10 -12.41
CA GLU A 70 1.03 -6.27 -12.25
C GLU A 70 0.87 -5.24 -11.13
N VAL A 71 -0.37 -4.77 -10.92
CA VAL A 71 -0.69 -3.76 -9.91
C VAL A 71 -1.87 -4.21 -9.08
N LEU A 72 -1.62 -4.37 -7.78
CA LEU A 72 -2.66 -4.66 -6.80
C LEU A 72 -3.33 -3.38 -6.34
N ARG A 73 -4.59 -3.52 -5.95
CA ARG A 73 -5.50 -2.40 -5.73
C ARG A 73 -6.50 -2.70 -4.62
N LEU A 74 -6.78 -1.70 -3.81
CA LEU A 74 -7.74 -1.76 -2.73
C LEU A 74 -8.39 -0.37 -2.60
N GLY A 75 -9.72 -0.28 -2.61
CA GLY A 75 -10.43 1.00 -2.55
C GLY A 75 -11.47 1.04 -1.44
N GLY A 76 -11.67 2.20 -0.82
CA GLY A 76 -12.72 2.42 0.17
C GLY A 76 -12.65 3.82 0.78
N GLY A 77 -13.81 4.39 1.15
CA GLY A 77 -13.87 5.67 1.86
C GLY A 77 -13.15 6.85 1.17
N GLY A 78 -13.19 6.91 -0.17
CA GLY A 78 -12.51 7.95 -0.96
C GLY A 78 -10.99 7.75 -1.10
N ARG A 79 -10.47 6.60 -0.69
CA ARG A 79 -9.04 6.26 -0.77
C ARG A 79 -8.80 5.06 -1.67
N LEU A 80 -7.67 5.05 -2.35
CA LEU A 80 -7.15 3.92 -3.13
C LEU A 80 -5.75 3.59 -2.64
N LEU A 81 -5.50 2.33 -2.29
CA LEU A 81 -4.17 1.79 -2.07
C LEU A 81 -3.77 0.99 -3.31
N LEU A 82 -2.63 1.33 -3.91
CA LEU A 82 -2.10 0.66 -5.09
C LEU A 82 -0.68 0.16 -4.81
N ALA A 83 -0.33 -1.02 -5.32
CA ALA A 83 1.02 -1.55 -5.22
C ALA A 83 1.48 -2.19 -6.52
N ASN A 84 2.67 -1.82 -6.97
CA ASN A 84 3.36 -2.52 -8.05
C ASN A 84 3.98 -3.81 -7.50
N ILE A 85 3.58 -4.96 -8.03
CA ILE A 85 4.13 -6.27 -7.61
C ILE A 85 5.19 -6.81 -8.57
N THR A 86 5.57 -6.01 -9.58
CA THR A 86 6.53 -6.40 -10.61
C THR A 86 7.93 -5.81 -10.38
N LEU A 87 8.91 -6.37 -11.09
CA LEU A 87 10.29 -5.88 -11.15
C LEU A 87 10.45 -4.65 -12.05
N GLY A 88 9.44 -4.29 -12.84
CA GLY A 88 9.46 -3.15 -13.76
C GLY A 88 8.65 -1.97 -13.22
N PRO A 89 8.94 -0.73 -13.65
CA PRO A 89 8.10 0.41 -13.33
C PRO A 89 6.72 0.29 -14.01
N GLN A 90 5.68 0.79 -13.34
CA GLN A 90 4.31 0.79 -13.84
C GLN A 90 3.77 2.23 -13.91
N SER A 91 3.23 2.61 -15.06
CA SER A 91 2.54 3.90 -15.24
C SER A 91 1.05 3.73 -14.97
N LEU A 92 0.53 4.49 -14.02
CA LEU A 92 -0.87 4.51 -13.67
C LEU A 92 -1.50 5.78 -14.20
N HIS A 93 -2.59 5.65 -14.95
CA HIS A 93 -3.42 6.77 -15.36
C HIS A 93 -4.69 6.79 -14.51
N LEU A 94 -4.90 7.89 -13.81
CA LEU A 94 -6.08 8.12 -12.98
C LEU A 94 -7.14 8.84 -13.81
N PRO A 95 -8.41 8.41 -13.75
CA PRO A 95 -9.49 9.02 -14.53
C PRO A 95 -9.83 10.44 -14.07
N SER A 96 -9.51 10.78 -12.82
CA SER A 96 -9.74 12.08 -12.20
C SER A 96 -8.50 12.55 -11.46
N ARG A 97 -8.43 13.86 -11.20
CA ARG A 97 -7.31 14.44 -10.47
C ARG A 97 -7.40 14.07 -8.99
N PRO A 98 -6.39 13.39 -8.42
CA PRO A 98 -6.40 13.06 -7.00
C PRO A 98 -6.18 14.32 -6.15
N GLN A 99 -6.69 14.32 -4.93
CA GLN A 99 -6.42 15.36 -3.94
C GLN A 99 -4.98 15.26 -3.44
N CYS A 100 -4.54 14.05 -3.11
CA CYS A 100 -3.15 13.78 -2.75
C CYS A 100 -2.72 12.37 -3.14
N ILE A 101 -1.40 12.21 -3.32
CA ILE A 101 -0.77 10.92 -3.57
C ILE A 101 0.42 10.81 -2.62
N THR A 102 0.52 9.70 -1.91
CA THR A 102 1.54 9.48 -0.87
C THR A 102 2.16 8.11 -1.04
N ARG A 103 3.50 8.02 -1.09
CA ARG A 103 4.20 6.71 -1.05
C ARG A 103 4.07 6.09 0.33
N ILE A 104 3.76 4.80 0.37
CA ILE A 104 3.63 4.02 1.59
C ILE A 104 4.95 3.28 1.83
N GLY A 105 5.50 3.39 3.04
CA GLY A 105 6.69 2.65 3.47
C GLY A 105 7.97 3.48 3.64
N PHE A 106 8.04 4.69 3.08
CA PHE A 106 9.13 5.66 3.29
C PHE A 106 8.53 7.04 3.57
N GLU A 107 8.55 7.47 4.84
CA GLU A 107 8.14 8.80 5.35
C GLU A 107 7.04 9.54 4.55
N GLY A 108 6.01 8.82 4.08
CA GLY A 108 4.88 9.42 3.38
C GLY A 108 5.23 10.40 2.27
N ALA A 109 6.32 10.18 1.51
CA ALA A 109 6.76 11.13 0.51
C ALA A 109 5.63 11.46 -0.46
N ALA A 110 5.20 12.72 -0.46
CA ALA A 110 4.13 13.20 -1.32
C ALA A 110 4.59 13.15 -2.78
N LEU A 111 3.76 12.55 -3.62
CA LEU A 111 3.94 12.55 -5.06
C LEU A 111 3.08 13.66 -5.68
N PRO A 112 3.47 14.18 -6.86
CA PRO A 112 2.66 15.17 -7.56
C PRO A 112 1.24 14.64 -7.78
N ALA A 113 0.23 15.41 -7.34
CA ALA A 113 -1.19 15.12 -7.53
C ALA A 113 -1.63 15.37 -8.99
N GLN A 114 -1.04 14.59 -9.89
CA GLN A 114 -1.27 14.61 -11.34
C GLN A 114 -2.07 13.38 -11.76
N GLY A 115 -2.67 13.42 -12.95
CA GLY A 115 -3.44 12.31 -13.50
C GLY A 115 -2.61 11.07 -13.87
N THR A 116 -1.27 11.15 -13.78
CA THR A 116 -0.38 10.02 -14.04
C THR A 116 0.57 9.82 -12.86
N VAL A 117 0.70 8.58 -12.40
CA VAL A 117 1.61 8.19 -11.31
C VAL A 117 2.54 7.10 -11.79
N MET A 118 3.85 7.31 -11.64
CA MET A 118 4.85 6.28 -11.94
C MET A 118 5.21 5.53 -10.66
N LEU A 119 4.85 4.25 -10.60
CA LEU A 119 5.26 3.35 -9.51
C LEU A 119 6.57 2.67 -9.87
N GLN A 120 7.57 2.80 -9.00
CA GLN A 120 8.80 2.02 -9.13
C GLN A 120 8.54 0.55 -8.78
N PRO A 121 9.48 -0.37 -9.11
CA PRO A 121 9.37 -1.76 -8.70
C PRO A 121 9.09 -1.87 -7.20
N TYR A 122 8.03 -2.62 -6.84
CA TYR A 122 7.65 -2.86 -5.45
C TYR A 122 7.19 -1.66 -4.63
N ASP A 123 6.88 -0.54 -5.29
CA ASP A 123 6.28 0.62 -4.66
C ASP A 123 4.83 0.39 -4.26
N CYS A 124 4.45 1.06 -3.18
CA CYS A 124 3.07 1.19 -2.72
C CYS A 124 2.71 2.66 -2.60
N VAL A 125 1.50 3.05 -3.00
CA VAL A 125 0.97 4.40 -2.86
C VAL A 125 -0.44 4.38 -2.29
N GLU A 126 -0.75 5.43 -1.56
CA GLU A 126 -2.11 5.83 -1.21
C GLU A 126 -2.49 7.01 -2.09
N ILE A 127 -3.71 6.99 -2.60
CA ILE A 127 -4.32 8.07 -3.37
C ILE A 127 -5.61 8.45 -2.66
N VAL A 128 -5.79 9.74 -2.40
CA VAL A 128 -7.05 10.30 -1.91
C VAL A 128 -7.76 10.97 -3.07
N LEU A 129 -9.00 10.56 -3.31
CA LEU A 129 -9.89 11.08 -4.36
C LEU A 129 -10.72 12.26 -3.84
#